data_AF-A0A6G3SE78-F1
#
_entry.id   AF-A0A6G3SE78-F1
#
_cell.length_a   1.000
_cell.length_b   1.000
_cell.length_c   1.000
_cell.angle_alpha   90.00
_cell.angle_beta   90.00
_cell.angle_gamma   90.00
#
_symmetry.space_group_name_H-M   'P 1'
#
loop_
_entity.id
_entity.type
_entity.pdbx_description
1 polymer ?
#
loop_
_entity_poly.entity_id
_entity_poly.type
_entity_poly.pdbx_seq_one_letter_code
_entity_poly.pdbx_strand_id
1 'polypeptide(L)'
;MCRHLAYLGPPVPLGEILDKPSHSLFRQSWEPRRQRHGTVNADGFGVGWYAEGDPAPARYRRALPIWGDAAYADLARVVRSGALLAAVRDATL
;
A
#
# COMPACT_ATOMS: atom_id res chain seq x y z
N MET A 1 -6.23 -5.93 -13.00
CA MET A 1 -7.14 -5.36 -11.99
C MET A 1 -6.39 -5.02 -10.71
N CYS A 2 -6.30 -3.73 -10.35
CA CYS A 2 -5.61 -3.28 -9.14
C CYS A 2 -6.23 -3.80 -7.82
N ARG A 3 -5.44 -3.76 -6.73
CA ARG A 3 -5.90 -4.04 -5.36
C ARG A 3 -5.78 -2.77 -4.51
N HIS A 4 -6.73 -2.56 -3.61
CA HIS A 4 -6.79 -1.37 -2.76
C HIS A 4 -7.09 -1.77 -1.31
N LEU A 5 -6.63 -0.97 -0.36
CA LEU A 5 -6.92 -1.11 1.06
C LEU A 5 -7.09 0.28 1.67
N ALA A 6 -8.11 0.44 2.51
CA ALA A 6 -8.28 1.62 3.36
C ALA A 6 -8.25 1.19 4.83
N TYR A 7 -7.76 2.08 5.70
CA TYR A 7 -7.79 1.90 7.14
C TYR A 7 -8.23 3.19 7.82
N LEU A 8 -9.09 3.04 8.82
CA LEU A 8 -9.55 4.09 9.72
C LEU A 8 -9.58 3.52 11.14
N GLY A 9 -8.81 4.11 12.05
CA GLY A 9 -8.69 3.61 13.42
C GLY A 9 -7.55 4.27 14.21
N PRO A 10 -7.10 3.64 15.31
CA PRO A 10 -5.96 4.12 16.08
C PRO A 10 -4.68 4.26 15.24
N PRO A 11 -3.82 5.27 15.51
CA PRO A 11 -2.58 5.43 14.75
C PRO A 11 -1.60 4.26 14.89
N VAL A 12 -1.36 3.55 13.79
CA VAL A 12 -0.42 2.42 13.69
C VAL A 12 0.61 2.68 12.58
N PRO A 13 1.79 2.06 12.62
CA PRO A 13 2.72 2.06 11.49
C PRO A 13 2.03 1.54 10.23
N LEU A 14 2.30 2.15 9.07
CA LEU A 14 1.68 1.72 7.81
C LEU A 14 1.89 0.21 7.56
N GLY A 15 3.08 -0.31 7.88
CA GLY A 15 3.42 -1.73 7.70
C GLY A 15 2.60 -2.70 8.55
N GLU A 16 2.00 -2.28 9.68
CA GLU A 16 1.07 -3.13 10.45
C GLU A 16 -0.17 -3.50 9.65
N ILE A 17 -0.58 -2.61 8.73
CA ILE A 17 -1.77 -2.80 7.91
C ILE A 17 -1.41 -3.29 6.51
N LEU A 18 -0.35 -2.71 5.93
CA LEU A 18 -0.01 -2.90 4.52
C LEU A 18 0.90 -4.10 4.26
N ASP A 19 1.69 -4.55 5.26
CA ASP A 19 2.75 -5.55 5.04
C ASP A 19 2.55 -6.81 5.89
N LYS A 20 2.40 -6.65 7.20
CA LYS A 20 2.43 -7.74 8.18
C LYS A 20 1.29 -8.77 8.07
N PRO A 21 0.04 -8.41 7.71
CA PRO A 21 -1.03 -9.40 7.60
C PRO A 21 -0.66 -10.50 6.59
N SER A 22 -1.02 -11.75 6.88
CA SER A 22 -0.67 -12.91 6.03
C SER A 22 -1.17 -12.79 4.58
N HIS A 23 -2.17 -11.95 4.34
CA HIS A 23 -2.75 -11.63 3.03
C HIS A 23 -2.79 -10.12 2.78
N SER A 24 -1.77 -9.42 3.25
CA SER A 24 -1.63 -7.96 3.18
C SER A 24 -1.67 -7.40 1.76
N LEU A 25 -1.80 -6.08 1.62
CA LEU A 25 -1.76 -5.43 0.32
C LEU A 25 -0.39 -5.63 -0.36
N PHE A 26 0.69 -5.62 0.43
CA PHE A 26 2.03 -5.99 -0.03
C PHE A 26 2.03 -7.39 -0.63
N ARG A 27 1.53 -8.41 0.07
CA ARG A 27 1.47 -9.79 -0.49
C ARG A 27 0.57 -9.90 -1.71
N GLN A 28 -0.57 -9.20 -1.71
CA GLN A 28 -1.48 -9.15 -2.86
C GLN A 28 -0.83 -8.54 -4.12
N SER A 29 0.33 -7.88 -4.00
CA SER A 29 1.03 -7.36 -5.17
C SER A 29 1.66 -8.45 -6.04
N TRP A 30 2.02 -9.61 -5.50
CA TRP A 30 2.51 -10.75 -6.29
C TRP A 30 1.69 -12.03 -6.12
N GLU A 31 0.84 -12.14 -5.09
CA GLU A 31 0.02 -13.32 -4.80
C GLU A 31 -1.44 -12.94 -4.45
N PRO A 32 -2.20 -12.31 -5.36
CA PRO A 32 -3.60 -11.95 -5.10
C PRO A 32 -4.53 -13.17 -5.19
N ARG A 33 -5.16 -13.57 -4.08
CA ARG A 33 -5.99 -14.81 -4.01
C ARG A 33 -7.37 -14.74 -4.67
N ARG A 34 -7.89 -13.55 -4.93
CA ARG A 34 -9.28 -13.34 -5.43
C ARG A 34 -9.33 -12.41 -6.65
N GLN A 35 -8.19 -12.20 -7.31
CA GLN A 35 -8.10 -11.39 -8.51
C GLN A 35 -8.41 -12.25 -9.73
N ARG A 36 -9.39 -11.82 -10.54
CA ARG A 36 -9.83 -12.55 -11.73
C ARG A 36 -9.10 -12.14 -13.02
N HIS A 37 -8.53 -10.93 -13.04
CA HIS A 37 -7.85 -10.37 -14.21
C HIS A 37 -6.48 -9.82 -13.80
N GLY A 38 -5.45 -10.28 -14.51
CA GLY A 38 -4.04 -10.05 -14.23
C GLY A 38 -3.50 -10.92 -13.10
N THR A 39 -2.27 -11.42 -13.27
CA THR A 39 -1.64 -12.38 -12.35
C THR A 39 -0.99 -11.70 -11.14
N VAL A 40 -0.52 -10.47 -11.33
CA VAL A 40 0.24 -9.70 -10.34
C VAL A 40 -0.17 -8.22 -10.40
N ASN A 41 0.18 -7.45 -9.37
CA ASN A 41 0.04 -5.99 -9.34
C ASN A 41 1.43 -5.35 -9.19
N ALA A 42 2.20 -5.40 -10.28
CA ALA A 42 3.62 -5.01 -10.31
C ALA A 42 3.86 -3.62 -10.96
N ASP A 43 2.83 -2.99 -11.53
CA ASP A 43 2.99 -1.81 -12.41
C ASP A 43 3.02 -0.47 -11.66
N GLY A 44 3.18 -0.54 -10.34
CA GLY A 44 3.21 0.60 -9.44
C GLY A 44 2.45 0.37 -8.14
N PHE A 45 2.60 1.31 -7.23
CA PHE A 45 1.82 1.38 -6.00
C PHE A 45 1.68 2.82 -5.52
N GLY A 46 0.78 3.03 -4.57
CA GLY A 46 0.68 4.28 -3.85
C GLY A 46 0.10 4.11 -2.46
N VAL A 47 0.52 4.99 -1.55
CA VAL A 47 -0.04 5.14 -0.20
C VAL A 47 -0.32 6.61 0.03
N GLY A 48 -1.56 6.92 0.41
CA GLY A 48 -1.96 8.21 0.94
C GLY A 48 -2.33 8.07 2.42
N TRP A 49 -1.90 9.01 3.26
CA TRP A 49 -2.21 9.00 4.68
C TRP A 49 -2.33 10.42 5.22
N TYR A 50 -3.10 10.58 6.30
CA TYR A 50 -3.17 11.83 7.04
C TYR A 50 -2.10 11.85 8.13
N ALA A 51 -1.20 12.82 8.08
CA ALA A 51 -0.23 13.05 9.14
C ALA A 51 -0.89 13.81 10.30
N GLU A 52 -0.39 13.63 11.51
CA GLU A 52 -0.89 14.37 12.67
C GLU A 52 -0.69 15.87 12.47
N GLY A 53 -1.76 16.64 12.65
CA GLY A 53 -1.75 18.11 12.48
C GLY A 53 -1.81 18.60 11.03
N ASP A 54 -1.80 17.72 10.02
CA ASP A 54 -1.94 18.11 8.61
C ASP A 54 -3.36 17.79 8.11
N PRO A 55 -4.14 18.79 7.65
CA PRO A 55 -5.48 18.56 7.11
C PRO A 55 -5.47 17.87 5.73
N ALA A 56 -4.33 17.85 5.03
CA ALA A 56 -4.21 17.23 3.72
C ALA A 56 -3.49 15.86 3.80
N PRO A 57 -3.86 14.90 2.94
CA PRO A 57 -3.15 13.63 2.90
C PRO A 57 -1.79 13.78 2.21
N ALA A 58 -0.74 13.32 2.88
CA ALA A 58 0.53 13.03 2.25
C ALA A 58 0.36 11.86 1.27
N ARG A 59 1.15 11.84 0.19
CA ARG A 59 1.07 10.81 -0.85
C ARG A 59 2.45 10.36 -1.29
N TYR A 60 2.67 9.05 -1.26
CA TYR A 60 3.84 8.40 -1.84
C TYR A 60 3.38 7.49 -2.99
N ARG A 61 3.89 7.70 -4.21
CA ARG A 61 3.49 6.96 -5.41
C ARG A 61 4.70 6.63 -6.27
N ARG A 62 4.72 5.42 -6.82
CA ARG A 62 5.88 4.89 -7.55
C ARG A 62 5.40 4.02 -8.72
N ALA A 63 6.12 4.10 -9.83
CA ALA A 63 5.89 3.29 -11.03
C ALA A 63 6.81 2.06 -11.08
N LEU A 64 6.96 1.38 -9.95
CA LEU A 64 7.67 0.12 -9.79
C LEU A 64 6.92 -0.78 -8.79
N PRO A 65 7.20 -2.09 -8.75
CA PRO A 65 6.56 -2.97 -7.78
C PRO A 65 6.85 -2.54 -6.34
N ILE A 66 5.87 -2.71 -5.44
CA ILE A 66 6.00 -2.30 -4.03
C ILE A 66 7.16 -3.00 -3.31
N TRP A 67 7.49 -4.24 -3.68
CA TRP A 67 8.62 -5.00 -3.13
C TRP A 67 9.98 -4.54 -3.67
N GLY A 68 10.00 -3.76 -4.75
CA GLY A 68 11.23 -3.25 -5.36
C GLY A 68 11.66 -1.88 -4.82
N ASP A 69 10.90 -1.27 -3.92
CA ASP A 69 11.19 0.06 -3.40
C ASP A 69 11.72 0.04 -1.96
N ALA A 70 13.03 0.24 -1.80
CA ALA A 70 13.65 0.33 -0.48
C ALA A 70 13.13 1.52 0.36
N ALA A 71 12.79 2.64 -0.27
CA ALA A 71 12.26 3.81 0.44
C ALA A 71 10.85 3.55 0.98
N TYR A 72 10.07 2.68 0.33
CA TYR A 72 8.79 2.23 0.88
C TYR A 72 8.99 1.46 2.19
N ALA A 73 9.99 0.58 2.28
CA ALA A 73 10.22 -0.21 3.49
C ALA A 73 10.49 0.69 4.71
N ASP A 74 11.23 1.78 4.53
CA ASP A 74 11.45 2.75 5.60
C ASP A 74 10.17 3.51 5.96
N LEU A 75 9.41 3.99 4.97
CA LEU A 75 8.12 4.65 5.21
C LEU A 75 7.16 3.73 5.96
N ALA A 76 7.06 2.47 5.55
CA ALA A 76 6.18 1.48 6.15
C ALA A 76 6.49 1.22 7.63
N ARG A 77 7.79 1.28 7.99
CA ARG A 77 8.28 1.09 9.36
C ARG A 77 8.04 2.30 10.25
N VAL A 78 8.23 3.52 9.75
CA VAL A 78 8.29 4.72 10.60
C VAL A 78 7.04 5.60 10.55
N VAL A 79 6.34 5.63 9.42
CA VAL A 79 5.16 6.49 9.26
C VAL A 79 3.98 5.85 9.97
N ARG A 80 3.29 6.64 10.80
CA ARG A 80 2.09 6.22 11.52
C ARG A 80 0.90 7.05 11.07
N SER A 81 -0.25 6.41 10.94
CA SER A 81 -1.50 7.11 10.63
C SER A 81 -2.71 6.35 11.17
N GLY A 82 -3.72 7.10 11.60
CA GLY A 82 -5.05 6.56 11.89
C GLY A 82 -5.96 6.49 10.67
N ALA A 83 -5.58 7.09 9.54
CA ALA A 83 -6.34 7.12 8.30
C ALA A 83 -5.43 7.03 7.07
N LEU A 84 -5.59 5.97 6.27
CA LEU A 84 -4.81 5.76 5.04
C LEU A 84 -5.63 5.09 3.94
N LEU A 85 -5.19 5.29 2.71
CA LEU A 85 -5.63 4.57 1.51
C LEU A 85 -4.40 4.15 0.71
N ALA A 86 -4.32 2.87 0.35
CA ALA A 86 -3.22 2.32 -0.42
C ALA A 86 -3.72 1.50 -1.61
N ALA A 87 -2.88 1.39 -2.64
CA ALA A 87 -3.16 0.64 -3.86
C ALA A 87 -1.89 -0.01 -4.43
N VAL A 88 -2.03 -1.19 -5.01
CA VAL A 88 -1.03 -1.82 -5.89
C VAL A 88 -1.64 -1.99 -7.28
N ARG A 89 -0.86 -1.67 -8.31
CA ARG A 89 -1.35 -1.43 -9.67
C ARG A 89 -1.06 -2.61 -10.58
N ASP A 90 -2.06 -2.94 -11.38
CA ASP A 90 -1.99 -3.90 -12.47
C ASP A 90 -2.56 -3.23 -13.73
N ALA A 91 -1.67 -2.91 -14.67
CA ALA A 91 -1.89 -2.11 -15.86
C ALA A 91 -1.24 -2.72 -17.12
N THR A 92 -0.43 -3.77 -16.99
CA THR A 92 0.09 -4.55 -18.11
C THR A 92 -0.98 -5.51 -18.61
N LEU A 93 -1.29 -5.45 -19.91
CA LEU A 93 -2.25 -6.32 -20.62
C LEU A 93 -1.67 -7.72 -20.85
#